data_AF-A0A3D0RH59-F1
#
_entry.id   AF-A0A3D0RH59-F1
#
_cell.length_a   1.000
_cell.length_b   1.000
_cell.length_c   1.000
_cell.angle_alpha   90.00
_cell.angle_beta   90.00
_cell.angle_gamma   90.00
#
_symmetry.space_group_name_H-M   'P 1'
#
loop_
_entity.id
_entity.type
_entity.pdbx_description
1 polymer ?
#
loop_
_entity_poly.entity_id
_entity_poly.type
_entity_poly.pdbx_seq_one_letter_code
_entity_poly.pdbx_strand_id
1 'polypeptide(L)' 'SIALSNIFISMFSAMAESGGVGRFARFDRGFASGFYMFTGKMVNSYVANHFNWPVNDIGLFLPGL' A
#
# COMPACT_ATOMS: atom_id res chain seq x y z
N SER A 1 -11.48 -19.08 5.53
CA SER A 1 -11.85 -18.13 6.59
C SER A 1 -12.83 -17.11 6.00
N ILE A 2 -14.11 -17.15 6.38
CA ILE A 2 -15.17 -16.33 5.74
C ILE A 2 -15.03 -14.84 6.08
N ALA A 3 -14.70 -14.52 7.34
CA ALA A 3 -14.58 -13.13 7.80
C ALA A 3 -13.51 -12.34 7.04
N LEU A 4 -12.34 -12.95 6.83
CA LEU A 4 -11.24 -12.32 6.10
C LEU A 4 -11.59 -12.10 4.62
N SER A 5 -12.25 -13.07 3.99
CA SER A 5 -12.74 -12.95 2.62
C SER A 5 -13.73 -11.79 2.47
N ASN A 6 -14.65 -11.61 3.42
CA ASN A 6 -15.61 -10.50 3.37
C ASN A 6 -14.92 -9.13 3.41
N ILE A 7 -13.88 -8.97 4.24
CA ILE A 7 -13.09 -7.73 4.30
C ILE A 7 -12.38 -7.47 2.97
N PHE A 8 -11.71 -8.49 2.43
CA PHE A 8 -10.94 -8.34 1.18
C PHE A 8 -11.83 -8.10 -0.04
N ILE A 9 -13.03 -8.68 -0.10
CA ILE A 9 -13.98 -8.45 -1.20
C ILE A 9 -14.29 -6.95 -1.33
N SER A 10 -14.69 -6.29 -0.23
CA SER A 10 -14.97 -4.85 -0.26
C SER A 10 -13.75 -4.02 -0.65
N MET A 11 -12.57 -4.37 -0.13
CA MET A 11 -11.32 -3.69 -0.45
C MET A 11 -10.94 -3.83 -1.94
N PHE A 12 -11.08 -5.03 -2.51
CA PHE A 12 -10.78 -5.27 -3.92
C PHE A 12 -11.78 -4.60 -4.86
N SER A 13 -13.07 -4.56 -4.50
CA SER A 13 -14.07 -3.80 -5.25
C SER A 13 -13.72 -2.31 -5.30
N ALA A 14 -13.42 -1.69 -4.16
CA ALA A 14 -13.01 -0.28 -4.11
C ALA A 14 -11.72 -0.03 -4.91
N MET A 15 -10.77 -0.96 -4.86
CA MET A 15 -9.53 -0.89 -5.64
C MET A 15 -9.80 -0.94 -7.15
N ALA A 16 -10.69 -1.82 -7.60
CA ALA A 16 -11.09 -1.92 -9.01
C ALA A 16 -11.76 -0.63 -9.49
N GLU A 17 -12.69 -0.07 -8.72
CA GLU A 17 -13.39 1.18 -9.03
C GLU A 17 -12.45 2.40 -9.06
N SER A 18 -11.45 2.43 -8.17
CA SER A 18 -10.47 3.52 -8.14
C SER A 18 -9.55 3.56 -9.36
N GLY A 19 -9.53 2.53 -10.20
CA GLY A 19 -8.61 2.42 -11.34
C GLY A 19 -7.28 1.74 -10.99
N GLY A 20 -7.28 0.88 -9.98
CA GLY A 20 -6.16 0.00 -9.64
C GLY A 20 -5.40 0.37 -8.37
N VAL A 21 -4.43 -0.47 -8.02
CA VAL A 21 -3.69 -0.45 -6.74
C VAL A 21 -3.06 0.92 -6.45
N GLY A 22 -2.36 1.51 -7.43
CA GLY A 22 -1.68 2.78 -7.23
C GLY A 22 -2.64 3.94 -6.98
N ARG A 23 -3.81 3.93 -7.63
CA ARG A 23 -4.83 4.98 -7.47
C ARG A 23 -5.59 4.78 -6.15
N PHE A 24 -5.87 3.54 -5.76
CA PHE A 24 -6.44 3.20 -4.46
C PHE A 24 -5.52 3.65 -3.30
N ALA A 25 -4.23 3.33 -3.38
CA ALA A 25 -3.23 3.72 -2.37
C ALA A 25 -3.08 5.24 -2.22
N ARG A 26 -3.40 6.03 -3.26
CA ARG A 26 -3.44 7.50 -3.16
C ARG A 26 -4.59 7.99 -2.28
N PHE A 27 -5.75 7.31 -2.33
CA PHE A 27 -6.94 7.72 -1.59
C PHE A 27 -7.01 7.12 -0.19
N ASP A 28 -6.45 5.92 0.01
CA ASP A 28 -6.47 5.21 1.28
C ASP A 28 -5.07 5.13 1.90
N ARG A 29 -4.80 6.00 2.89
CA ARG A 29 -3.54 6.01 3.65
C ARG A 29 -3.33 4.75 4.47
N GLY A 30 -4.40 4.10 4.94
CA GLY A 30 -4.31 2.84 5.67
C GLY A 30 -3.78 1.74 4.77
N PHE A 31 -4.35 1.61 3.57
CA PHE A 31 -3.88 0.70 2.54
C PHE A 31 -2.44 1.02 2.12
N ALA A 32 -2.10 2.30 1.92
CA ALA A 32 -0.74 2.75 1.58
C ALA A 32 0.29 2.39 2.66
N SER A 33 -0.08 2.44 3.95
CA SER A 33 0.81 2.06 5.06
C SER A 33 1.12 0.55 5.10
N GLY A 34 0.31 -0.27 4.43
CA GLY A 34 0.50 -1.71 4.34
C GLY A 34 1.54 -2.16 3.31
N PHE A 35 2.09 -1.25 2.49
CA PHE A 35 3.12 -1.60 1.52
C PHE A 35 4.46 -1.86 2.21
N TYR A 36 5.11 -2.96 1.84
CA TYR A 36 6.51 -3.22 2.22
C TYR A 36 7.49 -2.61 1.23
N MET A 37 7.15 -2.72 -0.06
CA MET A 37 7.96 -2.23 -1.17
C MET A 37 7.04 -1.58 -2.22
N PHE A 38 7.49 -0.49 -2.82
CA PHE A 38 6.82 0.18 -3.92
C PHE A 38 7.81 0.44 -5.05
N THR A 39 7.56 -0.08 -6.25
CA THR A 39 8.43 0.09 -7.43
C THR A 39 9.92 -0.22 -7.14
N GLY A 40 10.18 -1.30 -6.38
CA GLY A 40 11.54 -1.72 -6.01
C GLY A 40 12.21 -0.89 -4.90
N LYS A 41 11.51 0.08 -4.30
CA LYS A 41 11.98 0.87 -3.15
C LYS A 41 11.32 0.39 -1.87
N MET A 42 12.11 0.22 -0.82
CA MET A 42 11.59 -0.09 0.52
C MET A 42 10.81 1.10 1.06
N VAL A 43 9.59 0.87 1.51
CA VAL A 43 8.71 1.91 2.07
C VAL A 43 8.23 1.62 3.49
N ASN A 44 8.47 0.41 3.98
CA ASN A 44 8.17 0.03 5.36
C ASN A 44 9.43 0.06 6.23
N SER A 45 9.41 0.90 7.27
CA SER A 45 10.56 1.09 8.17
C SER A 45 10.88 -0.14 9.00
N TYR A 46 9.87 -0.90 9.44
CA TYR A 46 10.07 -2.13 10.22
C TYR A 46 10.86 -3.17 9.41
N VAL A 47 10.43 -3.44 8.17
CA VAL A 47 11.12 -4.39 7.29
C VAL A 47 12.47 -3.84 6.86
N ALA A 48 12.57 -2.57 6.46
CA ALA A 48 13.82 -1.95 6.04
C ALA A 48 14.90 -2.00 7.13
N ASN A 49 14.53 -1.68 8.38
CA ASN A 49 15.46 -1.71 9.52
C ASN A 49 15.95 -3.13 9.83
N HIS A 50 15.09 -4.14 9.69
CA HIS A 50 15.47 -5.53 9.91
C HIS A 50 16.59 -6.00 8.97
N PHE A 51 16.59 -5.50 7.73
CA PHE A 51 17.61 -5.81 6.71
C PHE A 51 18.69 -4.71 6.56
N ASN A 52 18.68 -3.70 7.43
CA ASN A 52 19.56 -2.54 7.36
C ASN A 52 19.55 -1.83 5.98
N TRP A 53 18.36 -1.74 5.38
CA TRP A 53 18.11 -1.09 4.09
C TRP A 53 17.55 0.32 4.28
N PRO A 54 17.82 1.25 3.33
CA PRO A 54 17.25 2.59 3.38
C PRO A 54 15.74 2.56 3.11
N VAL A 55 14.96 3.25 3.95
CA VAL A 55 13.52 3.43 3.75
C VAL A 55 13.23 4.69 2.94
N ASN A 56 12.21 4.64 2.10
CA ASN A 56 11.72 5.76 1.30
C ASN A 56 10.27 6.04 1.70
N ASP A 57 9.87 7.31 1.66
CA ASP A 57 8.47 7.66 1.89
C ASP A 57 7.62 7.29 0.67
N ILE A 58 6.57 6.47 0.88
CA ILE A 58 5.65 6.06 -0.18
C ILE A 58 4.91 7.25 -0.79
N GLY A 59 4.67 8.31 -0.01
CA GLY A 59 4.03 9.54 -0.46
C GLY A 59 4.81 10.27 -1.55
N LEU A 60 6.12 10.04 -1.66
CA LEU A 60 6.93 10.59 -2.76
C LEU A 60 6.65 9.90 -4.11
N PHE A 61 6.21 8.64 -4.08
CA PHE A 61 5.89 7.87 -5.28
C PHE A 61 4.41 7.87 -5.64
N LEU A 62 3.57 8.25 -4.69
CA LEU A 62 2.15 8.49 -4.86
C LEU A 62 1.96 10.01 -5.04
N PRO A 63 2.20 10.58 -6.23
CA PRO A 63 2.13 12.02 -6.43
C PRO A 63 0.81 12.56 -5.84
N GLY A 64 0.89 13.67 -5.13
CA GLY A 64 -0.28 14.34 -4.54
C GLY A 64 -1.32 14.69 -5.60
N LEU A 65 -2.53 14.98 -5.15
CA LEU A 65 -3.60 15.60 -5.94
C LEU A 65 -3.09 16.73 -6.83
#